data_AF-A0AA37PX60-F1
#
_entry.id   AF-A0AA37PX60-F1
#
_cell.length_a   1.000
_cell.length_b   1.000
_cell.length_c   1.000
_cell.angle_alpha   90.00
_cell.angle_beta   90.00
_cell.angle_gamma   90.00
#
_symmetry.space_group_name_H-M   'P 1'
#
loop_
_entity.id
_entity.type
_entity.pdbx_description
1 polymer ?
#
loop_
_entity_poly.entity_id
_entity_poly.type
_entity_poly.pdbx_seq_one_letter_code
_entity_poly.pdbx_strand_id
1 'polypeptide(L)'
;MTGSAKTGRPSLGDRAIMTAKLPIAVLEAAEAAAADHSIDRTTVLTDIVCLHYGRRDLMRRPSEQLLLESRTATKELTAEGRKLGPHVKVCPPRPVADVVEAEYQRLGIERSTLLADIVCQHLGFPELVRVLDFREGVLPLAM
;
A
#
# COMPACT_ATOMS: atom_id res chain seq x y z
N MET A 1 6.51 -18.66 -37.88
CA MET A 1 6.64 -18.52 -36.41
C MET A 1 6.85 -17.05 -36.10
N THR A 2 5.78 -16.32 -35.85
CA THR A 2 5.82 -14.88 -35.55
C THR A 2 5.82 -14.68 -34.04
N GLY A 3 7.00 -14.47 -33.46
CA GLY A 3 7.15 -14.08 -32.07
C GLY A 3 6.64 -12.65 -31.88
N SER A 4 5.46 -12.49 -31.27
CA SER A 4 4.97 -11.21 -30.83
C SER A 4 5.88 -10.72 -29.68
N ALA A 5 6.75 -9.77 -29.99
CA ALA A 5 7.56 -9.10 -28.98
C ALA A 5 6.60 -8.33 -28.06
N LYS A 6 6.38 -8.84 -26.84
CA LYS A 6 5.66 -8.12 -25.79
C LYS A 6 6.38 -6.79 -25.57
N THR A 7 5.77 -5.69 -26.01
CA THR A 7 6.26 -4.34 -25.74
C THR A 7 6.48 -4.21 -24.25
N GLY A 8 7.75 -4.17 -23.82
CA GLY A 8 8.09 -3.99 -22.42
C GLY A 8 7.47 -2.70 -21.92
N ARG A 9 6.70 -2.76 -20.82
CA ARG A 9 6.13 -1.55 -20.21
C ARG A 9 7.28 -0.58 -19.88
N PRO A 10 7.13 0.73 -20.13
CA PRO A 10 8.15 1.72 -19.78
C PRO A 10 8.54 1.59 -18.30
N SER A 11 9.84 1.57 -18.03
CA SER A 11 10.33 1.68 -16.66
C SER A 11 10.01 3.07 -16.14
N LEU A 12 9.18 3.18 -15.10
CA LEU A 12 8.87 4.45 -14.42
C LEU A 12 10.02 4.92 -13.51
N GLY A 13 11.27 4.66 -13.89
CA GLY A 13 12.47 4.98 -13.11
C GLY A 13 12.85 3.93 -12.07
N ASP A 14 13.88 4.27 -11.27
CA ASP A 14 14.44 3.41 -10.22
C ASP A 14 13.45 3.20 -9.07
N ARG A 15 13.43 1.97 -8.54
CA ARG A 15 12.51 1.53 -7.48
C ARG A 15 13.28 0.94 -6.32
N ALA A 16 12.98 1.41 -5.12
CA ALA A 16 13.49 0.79 -3.91
C ALA A 16 12.73 -0.50 -3.62
N ILE A 17 13.40 -1.54 -3.14
CA ILE A 17 12.74 -2.76 -2.64
C ILE A 17 12.59 -2.62 -1.13
N MET A 18 11.35 -2.54 -0.68
CA MET A 18 10.97 -2.53 0.73
C MET A 18 10.06 -3.71 1.04
N THR A 19 9.93 -4.06 2.32
CA THR A 19 9.01 -5.11 2.76
C THR A 19 8.19 -4.67 3.96
N ALA A 20 6.96 -5.18 4.04
CA ALA A 20 6.05 -4.93 5.14
C ALA A 20 5.43 -6.25 5.62
N LYS A 21 5.19 -6.36 6.93
CA LYS A 21 4.36 -7.43 7.51
C LYS A 21 2.96 -6.88 7.71
N LEU A 22 2.05 -7.29 6.83
CA LEU A 22 0.64 -6.89 6.89
C LEU A 22 -0.15 -7.90 7.74
N PRO A 23 -1.19 -7.46 8.46
CA PRO A 23 -2.21 -8.37 8.97
C PRO A 23 -2.81 -9.22 7.83
N ILE A 24 -3.18 -10.46 8.12
CA ILE A 24 -3.71 -11.40 7.11
C ILE A 24 -4.93 -10.82 6.39
N ALA A 25 -5.87 -10.19 7.11
CA ALA A 25 -7.05 -9.58 6.51
C ALA A 25 -6.70 -8.47 5.49
N VAL A 26 -5.68 -7.67 5.81
CA VAL A 26 -5.19 -6.58 4.95
C VAL A 26 -4.47 -7.15 3.72
N LEU A 27 -3.72 -8.22 3.90
CA LEU A 27 -3.07 -8.94 2.81
C LEU A 27 -4.11 -9.51 1.82
N GLU A 28 -5.14 -10.17 2.34
CA GLU A 28 -6.24 -10.70 1.52
C GLU A 28 -6.99 -9.60 0.77
N ALA A 29 -7.23 -8.45 1.41
CA ALA A 29 -7.86 -7.30 0.76
C ALA A 29 -7.00 -6.74 -0.39
N ALA A 30 -5.68 -6.65 -0.17
CA ALA A 30 -4.75 -6.24 -1.23
C ALA A 30 -4.70 -7.25 -2.39
N GLU A 31 -4.86 -8.55 -2.11
CA GLU A 31 -4.94 -9.60 -3.12
C GLU A 31 -6.25 -9.57 -3.90
N ALA A 32 -7.38 -9.35 -3.23
CA ALA A 32 -8.68 -9.16 -3.87
C ALA A 32 -8.65 -7.96 -4.83
N ALA A 33 -8.18 -6.80 -4.35
CA ALA A 33 -8.00 -5.62 -5.19
C ALA A 33 -7.02 -5.86 -6.35
N ALA A 34 -5.99 -6.67 -6.16
CA ALA A 34 -5.08 -7.04 -7.25
C ALA A 34 -5.78 -7.90 -8.32
N ALA A 35 -6.60 -8.87 -7.88
CA ALA A 35 -7.34 -9.78 -8.74
C ALA A 35 -8.43 -9.05 -9.54
N ASP A 36 -9.24 -8.23 -8.88
CA ASP A 36 -10.35 -7.47 -9.48
C ASP A 36 -9.86 -6.58 -10.63
N HIS A 37 -8.62 -6.10 -10.53
CA HIS A 37 -8.02 -5.20 -11.51
C HIS A 37 -6.95 -5.86 -12.39
N SER A 38 -6.77 -7.19 -12.28
CA SER A 38 -5.80 -7.98 -13.06
C SER A 38 -4.38 -7.39 -13.04
N ILE A 39 -3.92 -6.99 -11.84
CA ILE A 39 -2.59 -6.44 -11.57
C ILE A 39 -1.90 -7.21 -10.45
N ASP A 40 -0.60 -6.98 -10.27
CA ASP A 40 0.14 -7.59 -9.17
C ASP A 40 -0.14 -6.87 -7.83
N ARG A 41 -0.26 -7.63 -6.74
CA ARG A 41 -0.35 -7.11 -5.37
C ARG A 41 0.73 -6.08 -5.04
N THR A 42 1.98 -6.30 -5.50
CA THR A 42 3.08 -5.35 -5.30
C THR A 42 2.77 -3.98 -5.93
N THR A 43 2.05 -3.94 -7.05
CA THR A 43 1.61 -2.71 -7.70
C THR A 43 0.57 -2.00 -6.85
N VAL A 44 -0.44 -2.72 -6.35
CA VAL A 44 -1.46 -2.19 -5.41
C VAL A 44 -0.80 -1.55 -4.20
N LEU A 45 0.07 -2.30 -3.51
CA LEU A 45 0.75 -1.81 -2.30
C LEU A 45 1.63 -0.60 -2.59
N THR A 46 2.33 -0.60 -3.73
CA THR A 46 3.17 0.53 -4.13
C THR A 46 2.33 1.78 -4.38
N ASP A 47 1.22 1.62 -5.09
CA ASP A 47 0.37 2.73 -5.48
C ASP A 47 -0.38 3.32 -4.27
N ILE A 48 -0.75 2.50 -3.28
CA ILE A 48 -1.24 2.96 -1.97
C ILE A 48 -0.21 3.86 -1.29
N VAL A 49 1.06 3.45 -1.25
CA VAL A 49 2.13 4.26 -0.64
C VAL A 49 2.34 5.56 -1.42
N CYS A 50 2.33 5.51 -2.75
CA CYS A 50 2.38 6.74 -3.57
C CYS A 50 1.18 7.66 -3.28
N LEU A 51 -0.03 7.11 -3.12
CA LEU A 51 -1.22 7.89 -2.77
C LEU A 51 -1.05 8.60 -1.43
N HIS A 52 -0.59 7.87 -0.42
CA HIS A 52 -0.40 8.37 0.93
C HIS A 52 0.47 9.64 0.96
N TYR A 53 1.57 9.63 0.21
CA TYR A 53 2.49 10.77 0.10
C TYR A 53 2.10 11.80 -0.97
N GLY A 54 0.88 11.73 -1.51
CA GLY A 54 0.41 12.68 -2.53
C GLY A 54 1.13 12.58 -3.88
N ARG A 55 1.90 11.52 -4.13
CA ARG A 55 2.68 11.30 -5.37
C ARG A 55 1.89 10.52 -6.41
N ARG A 56 0.69 11.02 -6.73
CA ARG A 56 -0.19 10.39 -7.72
C ARG A 56 0.43 10.31 -9.11
N ASP A 57 1.29 11.29 -9.42
CA ASP A 57 2.09 11.36 -10.64
C ASP A 57 3.02 10.16 -10.85
N LEU A 58 3.38 9.45 -9.79
CA LEU A 58 4.30 8.30 -9.84
C LEU A 58 3.61 6.95 -9.69
N MET A 59 2.30 6.93 -9.51
CA MET A 59 1.55 5.67 -9.43
C MET A 59 1.56 4.98 -10.80
N ARG A 60 1.59 3.64 -10.80
CA ARG A 60 1.46 2.88 -12.07
C ARG A 60 0.04 2.92 -12.57
N ARG A 61 -0.92 2.62 -11.71
CA ARG A 61 -2.36 2.64 -11.99
C ARG A 61 -3.18 2.61 -10.70
N PRO A 62 -3.77 3.74 -10.33
CA PRO A 62 -4.97 3.67 -9.50
C PRO A 62 -5.94 4.71 -10.02
N SER A 63 -6.98 4.27 -10.73
CA SER A 63 -8.19 5.08 -10.73
C SER A 63 -8.55 5.29 -9.26
N GLU A 64 -8.80 6.52 -8.84
CA GLU A 64 -9.17 6.82 -7.44
C GLU A 64 -10.35 5.96 -6.97
N GLN A 65 -11.23 5.57 -7.91
CA GLN A 65 -12.29 4.57 -7.74
C GLN A 65 -11.79 3.25 -7.14
N LEU A 66 -10.64 2.73 -7.58
CA LEU A 66 -10.07 1.45 -7.15
C LEU A 66 -9.79 1.42 -5.64
N LEU A 67 -9.28 2.53 -5.12
CA LEU A 67 -8.94 2.70 -3.70
C LEU A 67 -10.15 3.13 -2.87
N LEU A 68 -11.12 3.83 -3.49
CA LEU A 68 -12.39 4.17 -2.85
C LEU A 68 -13.29 2.94 -2.66
N GLU A 69 -13.38 2.07 -3.67
CA GLU A 69 -14.20 0.84 -3.66
C GLU A 69 -13.63 -0.20 -2.69
N SER A 70 -12.30 -0.30 -2.61
CA SER A 70 -11.61 -1.17 -1.64
C SER A 70 -11.86 -0.75 -0.18
N ARG A 71 -12.07 0.54 0.09
CA ARG A 71 -12.44 1.05 1.43
C ARG A 71 -13.82 0.60 1.90
N THR A 72 -14.73 0.34 0.98
CA THR A 72 -16.13 -0.04 1.28
C THR A 72 -16.33 -1.53 1.55
N ALA A 73 -15.32 -2.36 1.31
CA ALA A 73 -15.37 -3.78 1.63
C ALA A 73 -15.13 -4.00 3.14
N THR A 74 -16.13 -3.69 3.96
CA THR A 74 -16.11 -3.97 5.40
C THR A 74 -16.16 -5.49 5.61
N LYS A 75 -15.01 -6.15 5.56
CA LYS A 75 -14.88 -7.57 5.90
C LYS A 75 -14.80 -7.66 7.43
N GLU A 76 -15.67 -8.47 8.05
CA GLU A 76 -15.61 -8.69 9.50
C GLU A 76 -14.21 -9.19 9.90
N LEU A 77 -13.56 -8.45 10.81
CA LEU A 77 -12.19 -8.70 11.20
C LEU A 77 -12.11 -9.82 12.25
N THR A 78 -11.78 -11.03 11.79
CA THR A 78 -11.56 -12.21 12.65
C THR A 78 -10.26 -12.12 13.46
N ALA A 79 -10.15 -12.92 14.54
CA ALA A 79 -8.92 -13.02 15.33
C ALA A 79 -7.72 -13.48 14.48
N GLU A 80 -7.94 -14.40 13.55
CA GLU A 80 -6.96 -14.84 12.56
C GLU A 80 -6.55 -13.72 11.62
N GLY A 81 -7.52 -12.93 11.13
CA GLY A 81 -7.27 -11.80 10.24
C GLY A 81 -6.37 -10.71 10.84
N ARG A 82 -6.35 -10.59 12.17
CA ARG A 82 -5.48 -9.66 12.93
C ARG A 82 -4.03 -10.13 13.03
N LYS A 83 -3.75 -11.42 12.82
CA LYS A 83 -2.38 -11.95 12.91
C LYS A 83 -1.52 -11.38 11.79
N LEU A 84 -0.25 -11.09 12.08
CA LEU A 84 0.70 -10.64 11.07
C LEU A 84 1.07 -11.79 10.14
N GLY A 85 0.92 -11.54 8.83
CA GLY A 85 1.34 -12.44 7.77
C GLY A 85 2.84 -12.37 7.46
N PRO A 86 3.26 -13.01 6.35
CA PRO A 86 4.64 -12.97 5.88
C PRO A 86 5.03 -11.57 5.38
N HIS A 87 6.34 -11.36 5.20
CA HIS A 87 6.82 -10.15 4.54
C HIS A 87 6.38 -10.13 3.08
N VAL A 88 5.73 -9.05 2.68
CA VAL A 88 5.39 -8.76 1.27
C VAL A 88 6.19 -7.59 0.77
N LYS A 89 6.53 -7.60 -0.52
CA LYS A 89 7.30 -6.54 -1.17
C LYS A 89 6.42 -5.32 -1.45
N VAL A 90 7.01 -4.15 -1.23
CA VAL A 90 6.51 -2.85 -1.69
C VAL A 90 7.65 -2.22 -2.46
N CYS A 91 7.41 -1.80 -3.70
CA CYS A 91 8.48 -1.34 -4.60
C CYS A 91 8.25 0.12 -5.04
N PRO A 92 8.28 1.09 -4.09
CA PRO A 92 8.00 2.48 -4.40
C PRO A 92 9.08 3.09 -5.30
N PRO A 93 8.71 4.07 -6.15
CA PRO A 93 9.65 4.96 -6.81
C PRO A 93 10.62 5.59 -5.80
N ARG A 94 11.88 5.81 -6.19
CA ARG A 94 12.91 6.34 -5.29
C ARG A 94 12.49 7.60 -4.52
N PRO A 95 11.86 8.63 -5.13
CA PRO A 95 11.43 9.81 -4.40
C PRO A 95 10.41 9.52 -3.28
N VAL A 96 9.59 8.49 -3.43
CA VAL A 96 8.63 8.06 -2.39
C VAL A 96 9.35 7.23 -1.33
N ALA A 97 10.28 6.38 -1.75
CA ALA A 97 11.12 5.59 -0.85
C ALA A 97 11.93 6.47 0.10
N ASP A 98 12.50 7.58 -0.38
CA ASP A 98 13.30 8.50 0.43
C ASP A 98 12.43 9.19 1.50
N VAL A 99 11.18 9.53 1.17
CA VAL A 99 10.22 10.09 2.14
C VAL A 99 9.83 9.06 3.20
N VAL A 100 9.55 7.82 2.79
CA VAL A 100 9.30 6.70 3.72
C VAL A 100 10.49 6.52 4.68
N GLU A 101 11.71 6.59 4.15
CA GLU A 101 12.94 6.40 4.92
C GLU A 101 13.11 7.52 5.97
N ALA A 102 12.89 8.78 5.58
CA ALA A 102 12.90 9.91 6.50
C ALA A 102 11.80 9.81 7.57
N GLU A 103 10.61 9.35 7.19
CA GLU A 103 9.47 9.31 8.11
C GLU A 103 9.60 8.24 9.19
N TYR A 104 9.95 6.99 8.85
CA TYR A 104 10.06 5.97 9.90
C TYR A 104 11.17 6.31 10.90
N GLN A 105 12.26 6.93 10.42
CA GLN A 105 13.36 7.40 11.27
C GLN A 105 12.90 8.51 12.21
N ARG A 106 12.17 9.50 11.67
CA ARG A 106 11.56 10.59 12.44
C ARG A 106 10.59 10.08 13.50
N LEU A 107 9.82 9.04 13.18
CA LEU A 107 8.85 8.41 14.08
C LEU A 107 9.49 7.42 15.07
N GLY A 108 10.75 7.02 14.85
CA GLY A 108 11.44 6.05 15.71
C GLY A 108 10.83 4.65 15.66
N ILE A 109 10.23 4.26 14.53
CA ILE A 109 9.55 2.96 14.37
C ILE A 109 10.16 2.14 13.25
N GLU A 110 9.81 0.86 13.18
CA GLU A 110 10.23 0.04 12.05
C GLU A 110 9.53 0.48 10.75
N ARG A 111 10.31 0.59 9.66
CA ARG A 111 9.78 0.84 8.31
C ARG A 111 8.66 -0.12 7.90
N SER A 112 8.79 -1.40 8.27
CA SER A 112 7.76 -2.43 8.03
C SER A 112 6.43 -2.07 8.70
N THR A 113 6.50 -1.50 9.91
CA THR A 113 5.31 -1.05 10.66
C THR A 113 4.69 0.17 10.03
N LEU A 114 5.49 1.18 9.65
CA LEU A 114 5.00 2.35 8.93
C LEU A 114 4.26 1.95 7.65
N LEU A 115 4.89 1.13 6.81
CA LEU A 115 4.29 0.67 5.55
C LEU A 115 3.01 -0.14 5.79
N ALA A 116 2.98 -0.98 6.83
CA ALA A 116 1.78 -1.73 7.16
C ALA A 116 0.63 -0.82 7.60
N ASP A 117 0.91 0.16 8.46
CA ASP A 117 -0.09 1.11 8.95
C ASP A 117 -0.68 1.95 7.82
N ILE A 118 0.16 2.45 6.88
CA ILE A 118 -0.31 3.14 5.66
C ILE A 118 -1.28 2.25 4.89
N VAL A 119 -0.91 0.98 4.65
CA VAL A 119 -1.74 0.05 3.89
C VAL A 119 -3.04 -0.28 4.62
N CYS A 120 -3.00 -0.48 5.95
CA CYS A 120 -4.19 -0.68 6.78
C CYS A 120 -5.17 0.51 6.65
N GLN A 121 -4.69 1.74 6.78
CA GLN A 121 -5.51 2.95 6.69
C GLN A 121 -6.17 3.11 5.30
N HIS A 122 -5.44 2.79 4.24
CA HIS A 122 -5.94 2.95 2.87
C HIS A 122 -6.85 1.82 2.41
N LEU A 123 -6.70 0.60 2.95
CA LEU A 123 -7.60 -0.53 2.65
C LEU A 123 -8.82 -0.62 3.58
N GLY A 124 -9.02 0.37 4.46
CA GLY A 124 -10.22 0.43 5.31
C GLY A 124 -10.13 -0.38 6.59
N PHE A 125 -8.92 -0.65 7.10
CA PHE A 125 -8.69 -1.31 8.40
C PHE A 125 -7.97 -0.38 9.39
N PRO A 126 -8.52 0.81 9.72
CA PRO A 126 -7.87 1.75 10.65
C PRO A 126 -7.62 1.12 12.02
N GLU A 127 -8.47 0.21 12.49
CA GLU A 127 -8.32 -0.50 13.76
C GLU A 127 -7.12 -1.46 13.82
N LEU A 128 -6.44 -1.69 12.69
CA LEU A 128 -5.21 -2.47 12.59
C LEU A 128 -3.95 -1.60 12.52
N VAL A 129 -4.11 -0.28 12.48
CA VAL A 129 -3.00 0.68 12.56
C VAL A 129 -2.39 0.60 13.96
N ARG A 130 -1.06 0.49 14.02
CA ARG A 130 -0.34 0.31 15.30
C ARG A 130 0.26 1.59 15.85
N VAL A 131 0.74 2.46 14.97
CA VAL A 131 1.54 3.64 15.33
C VAL A 131 0.97 4.91 14.71
N LEU A 132 0.55 4.88 13.44
CA LEU A 132 0.07 6.10 12.78
C LEU A 132 -1.17 6.71 13.47
N ASP A 133 -1.99 5.88 14.12
CA ASP A 133 -3.21 6.30 14.85
C ASP A 133 -2.90 7.17 16.08
N PHE A 134 -1.69 7.07 16.65
CA PHE A 134 -1.29 7.90 17.80
C PHE A 134 -1.13 9.39 17.46
N ARG A 135 -1.31 9.79 16.20
CA ARG A 135 -1.23 11.21 15.79
C ARG A 135 -2.51 11.79 15.18
N GLU A 136 -3.57 11.02 14.98
CA GLU A 136 -4.82 11.53 14.41
C GLU A 136 -5.92 11.74 15.48
N GLY A 137 -5.68 12.74 16.32
CA GLY A 137 -6.73 13.68 16.73
C GLY A 137 -7.05 14.69 15.62
N VAL A 138 -6.79 14.36 14.36
CA VAL A 138 -7.02 15.22 13.20
C VAL A 138 -8.04 14.51 12.31
N LEU A 139 -9.26 15.03 12.44
CA LEU A 139 -10.42 14.72 11.63
C LEU A 139 -10.13 14.80 10.11
N PRO A 140 -10.96 14.12 9.29
CA PRO A 140 -10.64 13.73 7.93
C PRO A 140 -10.51 14.89 6.95
N LEU A 141 -9.73 14.64 5.89
CA LEU A 141 -9.66 15.41 4.64
C LEU A 141 -11.02 16.02 4.27
N ALA A 142 -11.15 17.32 4.52
CA ALA A 142 -12.12 18.20 3.88
C ALA A 142 -11.34 19.43 3.39
N MET A 143 -11.06 19.44 2.08
CA MET A 143 -11.15 20.58 1.14
C MET A 143 -10.87 20.06 -0.27
#